data_AF-A0AAF0PMI0-F1
#
_entry.id   AF-A0AAF0PMI0-F1
#
_cell.length_a   1.000
_cell.length_b   1.000
_cell.length_c   1.000
_cell.angle_alpha   90.00
_cell.angle_beta   90.00
_cell.angle_gamma   90.00
#
_symmetry.space_group_name_H-M   'P 1'
#
loop_
_entity.id
_entity.type
_entity.pdbx_description
1 polymer ?
#
loop_
_entity_poly.entity_id
_entity_poly.type
_entity_poly.pdbx_seq_one_letter_code
_entity_poly.pdbx_strand_id
1 'polypeptide(L)' 'MLLGSSLVIRTITMSWMPLPTCASGYAVGVLIGDKLHLNPVHAVVQLRPSKWNLKESELKKNVIANNDEESVN' A
#
# COMPACT_ATOMS: atom_id res chain seq x y z
N MET A 1 28.59 18.09 12.29
CA MET A 1 27.18 18.26 12.66
C MET A 1 26.34 17.79 11.47
N LEU A 2 25.91 16.53 11.48
CA LEU A 2 24.92 16.00 10.52
C LEU A 2 23.72 15.58 11.35
N LEU A 3 22.67 16.38 11.27
CA LEU A 3 21.39 16.15 11.95
C LEU A 3 20.78 14.85 11.39
N GLY A 4 20.33 13.97 12.28
CA GLY A 4 19.93 12.60 11.95
C GLY A 4 18.94 12.51 10.80
N SER A 5 19.31 11.77 9.75
CA SER A 5 18.41 11.36 8.69
C SER A 5 17.43 10.32 9.22
N SER A 6 16.17 10.72 9.43
CA SER A 6 15.08 9.79 9.76
C SER A 6 14.75 8.92 8.54
N LEU A 7 14.68 7.60 8.75
CA LEU A 7 14.24 6.64 7.73
C LEU A 7 12.72 6.78 7.52
N VAL A 8 12.29 7.24 6.34
CA VAL A 8 10.86 7.35 6.01
C VAL A 8 10.37 6.03 5.40
N ILE A 9 9.62 5.25 6.17
CA ILE A 9 8.94 4.04 5.70
C ILE A 9 7.57 4.43 5.13
N ARG A 10 7.30 4.02 3.89
CA ARG A 10 6.04 4.31 3.19
C ARG A 10 5.32 3.02 2.83
N THR A 11 4.24 2.75 3.54
CA THR A 11 3.44 1.54 3.34
C THR A 11 2.57 1.66 2.08
N ILE A 12 2.57 0.62 1.25
CA ILE A 12 1.71 0.48 0.07
C ILE A 12 0.63 -0.53 0.42
N THR A 13 -0.62 -0.22 0.05
CA THR A 13 -1.78 -1.10 0.23
C THR A 13 -2.30 -1.57 -1.12
N MET A 14 -2.97 -2.71 -1.12
CA MET A 14 -3.51 -3.33 -2.32
C MET A 14 -5.03 -3.43 -2.21
N SER A 15 -5.76 -3.06 -3.25
CA SER A 15 -7.16 -3.48 -3.41
C SER A 15 -7.19 -4.67 -4.34
N TRP A 16 -7.55 -5.83 -3.81
CA TRP A 16 -7.81 -7.02 -4.61
C TRP A 16 -9.22 -6.95 -5.17
N MET A 17 -9.35 -7.08 -6.49
CA MET A 17 -10.64 -7.12 -7.17
C MET A 17 -10.73 -8.46 -7.89
N PRO A 18 -11.35 -9.49 -7.28
CA PRO A 18 -11.56 -10.76 -7.94
C PRO A 18 -12.65 -10.59 -8.98
N LEU A 19 -12.25 -10.34 -10.22
CA LEU A 19 -13.16 -10.63 -11.34
C LEU A 19 -12.94 -12.10 -11.71
N PRO A 20 -14.01 -12.93 -11.78
CA PRO A 20 -13.94 -14.30 -12.31
C PRO A 20 -13.31 -14.37 -13.72
N THR A 21 -13.31 -13.24 -14.42
CA THR A 21 -12.84 -13.02 -15.80
C THR A 21 -11.52 -12.23 -15.91
N CYS A 22 -10.92 -11.74 -14.81
CA CYS A 22 -9.78 -10.79 -14.90
C CYS A 22 -8.45 -11.42 -15.35
N ALA A 23 -8.35 -12.75 -15.37
CA ALA A 23 -7.14 -13.50 -15.72
C ALA A 23 -7.33 -14.41 -16.94
N SER A 24 -8.56 -14.82 -17.22
CA SER A 24 -8.91 -15.68 -18.36
C SER A 24 -9.01 -14.83 -19.63
N GLY A 25 -7.85 -14.45 -20.19
CA GLY A 25 -7.81 -13.70 -21.46
C GLY A 25 -6.68 -12.67 -21.57
N TYR A 26 -5.97 -12.37 -20.49
CA TYR A 26 -4.82 -11.47 -20.52
C TYR A 26 -3.50 -12.25 -20.46
N ALA A 27 -2.53 -11.82 -21.27
CA ALA A 27 -1.17 -12.33 -21.24
C ALA A 27 -0.18 -11.17 -21.36
N VAL A 28 0.99 -11.32 -20.72
CA VAL A 28 2.14 -10.46 -20.93
C VAL A 28 2.92 -10.98 -22.12
N GLY A 29 3.15 -10.13 -23.12
CA GLY A 29 4.00 -10.44 -24.27
C GLY A 29 5.41 -9.89 -24.10
N VAL A 30 6.42 -10.72 -24.30
CA VAL A 30 7.83 -10.32 -24.40
C VAL A 30 8.31 -10.60 -25.81
N LEU A 31 8.69 -9.55 -26.55
CA LEU A 31 9.25 -9.66 -27.89
C LEU A 31 10.78 -9.83 -27.79
N ILE A 32 11.30 -10.94 -28.31
CA ILE A 32 12.73 -11.25 -28.35
C ILE A 32 13.08 -11.56 -29.81
N GLY A 33 13.80 -10.64 -30.47
CA GLY A 33 14.02 -10.72 -31.91
C GLY A 33 12.69 -10.64 -32.68
N ASP A 34 12.40 -11.67 -33.46
CA ASP A 34 11.16 -11.86 -34.23
C ASP A 34 10.11 -12.74 -33.52
N LYS A 35 10.37 -13.16 -32.27
CA LYS A 35 9.49 -14.07 -31.52
C LYS A 35 8.77 -13.36 -30.39
N LEU A 36 7.45 -13.54 -30.33
CA LEU A 36 6.59 -13.07 -29.25
C LEU A 36 6.32 -14.20 -28.24
N HIS A 37 6.82 -14.05 -27.02
CA HIS A 37 6.59 -14.97 -25.91
C HIS A 37 5.43 -14.48 -25.05
N LEU A 38 4.36 -15.27 -24.91
CA LEU A 38 3.17 -14.92 -24.13
C LEU A 38 3.17 -15.65 -22.78
N ASN A 39 2.93 -14.92 -21.68
CA ASN A 39 2.75 -15.46 -20.34
C ASN A 39 1.36 -15.09 -19.79
N PRO A 40 0.47 -16.05 -19.50
CA PRO A 40 -0.86 -15.76 -18.95
C PRO A 40 -0.79 -14.98 -17.63
N VAL A 41 -1.68 -14.00 -17.47
CA VAL A 41 -1.78 -13.22 -16.23
C VAL A 41 -2.72 -13.94 -15.28
N HIS A 42 -2.20 -14.36 -14.11
CA HIS A 42 -3.00 -15.07 -13.11
C HIS A 42 -3.82 -14.14 -12.21
N ALA A 43 -3.30 -12.93 -11.94
CA ALA A 43 -3.97 -11.94 -11.10
C ALA A 43 -3.53 -10.52 -11.48
N VAL A 44 -4.45 -9.58 -11.35
CA VAL A 44 -4.17 -8.14 -11.47
C VAL A 44 -4.49 -7.50 -10.13
N VAL A 45 -3.59 -6.66 -9.66
CA VAL A 45 -3.73 -5.97 -8.37
C VAL A 45 -3.48 -4.48 -8.55
N GLN A 46 -4.31 -3.66 -7.91
CA GLN A 46 -4.09 -2.22 -7.90
C GLN A 46 -3.44 -1.82 -6.58
N LEU A 47 -2.19 -1.38 -6.66
CA LEU A 47 -1.46 -0.81 -5.53
C LEU A 47 -1.82 0.67 -5.35
N ARG A 48 -2.02 1.08 -4.10
CA ARG A 48 -2.27 2.47 -3.71
C ARG A 48 -1.40 2.82 -2.49
N PRO A 49 -0.80 4.02 -2.43
CA PRO A 49 -0.11 4.47 -1.23
C PRO A 49 -1.06 4.42 -0.04
N SER A 50 -0.61 3.82 1.07
CA SER A 50 -1.41 3.79 2.28
C SER A 50 -1.35 5.16 2.98
N LYS A 51 -2.44 5.52 3.66
CA LYS A 51 -2.48 6.68 4.56
C LYS A 51 -2.13 6.30 6.01
N TRP A 52 -1.50 5.15 6.23
CA TRP A 52 -1.26 4.61 7.57
C TRP A 52 -0.52 5.60 8.48
N ASN A 53 0.53 6.24 7.95
CA ASN A 53 1.32 7.23 8.69
C ASN A 53 0.51 8.48 9.11
N LEU A 54 -0.56 8.82 8.37
CA LEU A 54 -1.46 9.93 8.74
C LEU A 54 -2.38 9.50 9.90
N LYS A 55 -2.96 8.30 9.81
CA LYS A 55 -3.84 7.76 10.85
C LYS A 55 -3.14 7.57 12.19
N GLU A 56 -1.86 7.16 12.18
CA GLU A 56 -1.08 7.02 13.42
C GLU A 56 -0.86 8.36 14.12
N SER A 57 -0.60 9.44 13.36
CA SER A 57 -0.45 10.78 13.92
C SER A 57 -1.76 11.33 14.51
N GLU A 58 -2.89 11.03 13.86
CA GLU A 58 -4.23 11.41 14.34
C GLU A 58 -4.64 10.60 15.58
N LEU A 59 -4.35 9.29 15.62
CA LEU A 59 -4.60 8.45 16.79
C LEU A 59 -3.77 8.89 18.00
N LYS A 60 -2.48 9.24 17.81
CA LYS A 60 -1.64 9.77 18.89
C LYS A 60 -2.15 11.09 19.45
N LYS A 61 -2.74 11.96 18.61
CA LYS A 61 -3.36 13.21 19.05
C LYS A 61 -4.60 12.97 19.93
N ASN A 62 -5.40 11.96 19.60
CA ASN A 62 -6.64 11.64 20.33
C ASN A 62 -6.38 10.93 21.68
N VAL A 63 -5.28 10.19 21.81
CA VAL A 63 -4.89 9.58 23.10
C VAL A 63 -4.43 10.63 24.11
N ILE A 64 -3.77 11.70 23.66
CA ILE A 64 -3.32 12.78 24.54
C ILE A 64 -4.53 13.56 25.10
N ALA A 65 -5.55 13.82 24.27
CA ALA A 65 -6.74 14.56 24.71
C ALA A 65 -7.61 13.81 25.75
N ASN A 66 -7.60 12.48 25.76
CA ASN A 66 -8.42 11.68 26.69
C ASN A 66 -7.76 11.42 28.06
N ASN A 67 -6.44 11.64 28.18
CA ASN A 67 -5.71 11.39 29.43
C ASN A 67 -5.67 12.62 30.36
N ASP A 68 -6.17 13.77 29.90
CA ASP A 68 -6.18 15.02 30.68
C ASP A 68 -7.45 15.19 31.55
N GLU A 69 -8.39 14.22 31.51
CA GLU A 69 -9.72 14.35 32.15
C GLU A 69 -9.99 13.34 33.30
N GLU A 70 -9.06 12.44 33.64
CA GLU A 70 -9.22 11.44 34.72
C GLU A 70 -8.16 11.59 35.82
N SER A 71 -8.13 12.74 36.50
CA SER A 71 -7.42 12.86 37.80
C SER A 71 -7.97 13.97 38.70
N VAL A 72 -9.28 14.01 38.95
CA VAL A 72 -9.84 14.60 40.18
C VAL A 72 -11.07 13.79 40.59
N ASN A 73 -10.90 12.86 41.53
CA ASN A 73 -11.84 12.54 42.60
C ASN A 73 -11.14 11.69 43.66
#